data_AF-A0A3M5N0D5-F1
#
_entry.id   AF-A0A3M5N0D5-F1
#
_cell.length_a   1.000
_cell.length_b   1.000
_cell.length_c   1.000
_cell.angle_alpha   90.00
_cell.angle_beta   90.00
_cell.angle_gamma   90.00
#
_symmetry.space_group_name_H-M   'P 1'
#
loop_
_entity.id
_entity.type
_entity.pdbx_description
1 polymer ?
#
loop_
_entity_poly.entity_id
_entity_poly.type
_entity_poly.pdbx_seq_one_letter_code
_entity_poly.pdbx_strand_id
1 'polypeptide(L)' 'MSVGPVIGIVLGVAVAVLVVLSLEDQRRKIHLEVAERLIAEGVPETVAMKRSGVSHWDQSFMSRFSQKWPPLPTEQDER' A
#
# COMPACT_ATOMS: atom_id res chain seq x y z
N MET A 1 -14.03 -35.35 -9.89
CA MET A 1 -13.10 -34.22 -10.07
C MET A 1 -12.24 -34.10 -8.82
N SER A 2 -10.91 -34.07 -8.93
CA SER A 2 -10.00 -33.98 -7.78
C SER A 2 -10.03 -32.57 -7.18
N VAL A 3 -10.37 -32.45 -5.90
CA VAL A 3 -10.51 -31.16 -5.18
C VAL A 3 -9.16 -30.65 -4.64
N GLY A 4 -8.16 -31.53 -4.56
CA GLY A 4 -6.83 -31.23 -4.00
C GLY A 4 -6.09 -30.07 -4.70
N PRO A 5 -6.02 -30.01 -6.04
CA PRO A 5 -5.37 -28.90 -6.75
C PRO A 5 -6.03 -27.54 -6.50
N VAL A 6 -7.36 -27.52 -6.39
CA VAL A 6 -8.13 -26.28 -6.13
C VAL A 6 -7.83 -25.73 -4.74
N ILE A 7 -7.79 -26.61 -3.73
CA ILE A 7 -7.44 -26.23 -2.35
C ILE A 7 -6.02 -25.67 -2.27
N GLY A 8 -5.07 -26.30 -2.97
CA GLY A 8 -3.68 -25.83 -3.03
C GLY A 8 -3.56 -24.42 -3.63
N ILE A 9 -4.30 -24.13 -4.71
CA ILE A 9 -4.30 -22.79 -5.33
C ILE A 9 -4.89 -21.75 -4.38
N VAL A 10 -6.03 -22.05 -3.75
CA VAL A 10 -6.68 -21.11 -2.82
C VAL A 10 -5.78 -20.78 -1.64
N LEU A 11 -5.13 -21.79 -1.06
CA LEU A 11 -4.15 -21.58 0.01
C LEU A 11 -2.95 -20.75 -0.45
N GLY A 12 -2.40 -21.06 -1.63
CA GLY A 12 -1.28 -20.29 -2.20
C GLY A 12 -1.63 -18.81 -2.40
N VAL A 13 -2.81 -18.52 -2.95
CA VAL A 13 -3.29 -17.14 -3.13
C VAL A 13 -3.50 -16.45 -1.78
N ALA A 14 -4.14 -17.11 -0.81
CA ALA A 14 -4.36 -16.53 0.51
C ALA A 14 -3.04 -16.18 1.20
N VAL A 15 -2.04 -17.08 1.15
CA VAL A 15 -0.70 -16.83 1.71
C VAL A 15 -0.03 -15.64 1.00
N ALA A 16 -0.10 -15.56 -0.33
CA ALA A 16 0.47 -14.44 -1.08
C ALA A 16 -0.16 -13.11 -0.68
N VAL A 17 -1.49 -13.05 -0.53
CA VAL A 17 -2.21 -11.86 -0.06
C VAL A 17 -1.77 -11.47 1.34
N LEU A 18 -1.65 -12.42 2.27
CA LEU A 18 -1.20 -12.14 3.64
C LEU A 18 0.23 -11.60 3.68
N VAL A 19 1.13 -12.15 2.85
CA VAL A 19 2.51 -11.66 2.73
C VAL A 19 2.52 -10.21 2.24
N VAL A 20 1.74 -9.89 1.21
CA VAL A 20 1.65 -8.52 0.68
C VAL A 20 1.15 -7.56 1.76
N LEU A 21 0.06 -7.89 2.46
CA LEU A 21 -0.50 -7.06 3.53
C LEU A 21 0.49 -6.86 4.70
N SER A 22 1.23 -7.92 5.06
CA SER A 22 2.24 -7.84 6.12
C SER A 22 3.40 -6.91 5.73
N LEU A 23 3.81 -6.94 4.46
CA LEU A 23 4.84 -6.04 3.95
C LEU A 23 4.36 -4.59 3.88
N GLU A 24 3.08 -4.34 3.59
CA GLU A 24 2.50 -2.99 3.65
C GLU A 24 2.53 -2.42 5.07
N ASP A 25 2.10 -3.21 6.06
CA ASP A 25 2.09 -2.80 7.47
C ASP A 25 3.52 -2.52 7.99
N GLN A 26 4.47 -3.40 7.66
CA GLN A 26 5.89 -3.20 8.00
C GLN A 26 6.44 -1.89 7.42
N ARG A 27 6.15 -1.60 6.14
CA ARG A 27 6.60 -0.35 5.51
C ARG A 27 5.96 0.87 6.17
N ARG A 28 4.66 0.82 6.46
CA ARG A 28 3.97 1.91 7.17
C ARG A 28 4.61 2.21 8.52
N LYS A 29 4.95 1.17 9.30
CA LYS A 29 5.63 1.30 10.60
C LYS A 29 6.99 2.00 10.48
N ILE A 30 7.83 1.60 9.53
CA ILE A 30 9.13 2.25 9.29
C ILE A 30 8.95 3.75 9.01
N HIS A 31 7.99 4.11 8.17
CA HIS A 31 7.74 5.51 7.86
C HIS A 31 7.18 6.28 9.07
N LEU A 32 6.36 5.65 9.91
CA LEU A 32 5.87 6.25 11.16
C LEU A 32 7.02 6.54 12.13
N GLU A 33 7.95 5.59 12.33
CA GLU A 33 9.13 5.80 13.17
C GLU A 33 9.98 7.00 12.67
N VAL A 34 10.13 7.13 11.35
CA VAL A 34 10.80 8.31 10.75
C VAL A 34 10.01 9.60 11.02
N ALA A 35 8.68 9.56 10.94
CA ALA A 35 7.84 10.73 11.24
C ALA A 35 7.97 11.15 12.71
N GLU A 36 7.90 10.20 13.64
CA GLU A 36 8.05 10.43 15.08
C GLU A 36 9.41 11.05 15.40
N ARG A 37 10.49 10.56 14.76
CA ARG A 37 11.81 11.15 14.90
C ARG A 37 11.87 12.60 14.42
N LEU A 38 11.28 12.90 13.26
CA LEU A 38 11.22 14.28 12.74
C LEU A 38 10.41 15.19 13.68
N ILE A 39 9.32 14.69 14.26
CA ILE A 39 8.53 15.43 15.26
C ILE A 39 9.36 15.72 16.51
N ALA A 40 10.12 14.74 17.00
CA ALA A 40 11.02 14.93 18.14
C ALA A 40 12.14 15.95 17.85
N GLU A 41 12.55 16.08 16.59
CA GLU A 41 13.50 17.11 16.11
C GLU A 41 12.83 18.50 15.92
N GLY A 42 11.53 18.62 16.22
CA GLY A 42 10.78 19.89 16.18
C GLY A 42 10.10 20.18 14.84
N VAL A 43 10.05 19.22 13.92
CA VAL A 43 9.31 19.37 12.66
C VAL A 43 7.80 19.30 12.94
N PRO A 44 6.97 20.24 12.45
CA PRO A 44 5.52 20.15 12.59
C PRO A 44 4.98 18.83 12.04
N GLU A 45 4.05 18.22 12.76
CA GLU A 45 3.52 16.86 12.47
C GLU A 45 3.09 16.68 11.01
N THR A 46 2.32 17.61 10.46
CA THR A 46 1.85 17.52 9.06
C THR A 46 3.00 17.51 8.05
N VAL A 47 4.10 18.22 8.36
CA VAL A 47 5.31 18.27 7.54
C VAL A 47 6.13 16.98 7.74
N ALA A 48 6.23 16.49 8.98
CA ALA A 48 6.91 15.24 9.31
C ALA A 48 6.25 14.03 8.63
N MET A 49 4.91 13.95 8.66
CA MET A 49 4.11 12.90 8.01
C MET A 49 4.29 12.89 6.49
N LYS A 50 4.38 14.07 5.87
CA LYS A 50 4.62 14.20 4.43
C LYS A 50 6.07 13.86 4.06
N ARG A 51 7.05 14.33 4.84
CA ARG A 51 8.49 14.12 4.58
C ARG A 51 8.94 12.69 4.84
N SER A 52 8.40 12.06 5.87
CA SER A 52 8.65 10.65 6.17
C SER A 52 8.05 9.74 5.11
N GLY A 53 7.01 10.17 4.38
CA GLY A 53 6.30 9.35 3.40
C GLY A 53 5.16 8.53 4.01
N VAL A 54 4.84 8.69 5.30
CA VAL A 54 3.68 8.04 5.94
C VAL A 54 2.40 8.30 5.17
N SER A 55 2.18 9.54 4.71
CA SER A 55 0.99 9.92 3.96
C SER A 55 0.79 9.12 2.66
N HIS A 56 1.88 8.56 2.10
CA HIS A 56 1.78 7.65 0.97
C HIS A 56 1.32 6.27 1.43
N TRP A 57 1.91 5.72 2.50
CA TRP A 57 1.60 4.38 3.01
C TRP A 57 0.31 4.28 3.83
N ASP A 58 -0.30 5.40 4.18
CA ASP A 58 -1.63 5.46 4.81
C ASP A 58 -2.76 5.29 3.77
N GLN A 59 -2.45 5.42 2.47
CA GLN A 59 -3.39 5.10 1.39
C GLN A 59 -3.47 3.60 1.17
N SER A 60 -4.68 3.10 0.91
CA SER A 60 -4.88 1.68 0.60
C SER A 60 -4.08 1.25 -0.64
N PHE A 61 -3.65 -0.02 -0.66
CA PHE A 61 -2.97 -0.61 -1.81
C PHE A 61 -3.67 -0.29 -3.13
N MET A 62 -4.99 -0.50 -3.19
CA MET A 62 -5.79 -0.29 -4.40
C MET A 62 -5.79 1.17 -4.86
N SER A 63 -5.82 2.13 -3.93
CA SER A 63 -5.73 3.56 -4.27
C SER A 63 -4.39 3.90 -4.89
N ARG A 64 -3.30 3.32 -4.37
CA ARG A 64 -1.96 3.56 -4.91
C ARG A 64 -1.75 2.86 -6.24
N PHE A 65 -2.30 1.66 -6.37
CA PHE A 65 -2.27 0.90 -7.62
C PHE A 65 -2.99 1.66 -8.73
N SER A 66 -4.20 2.18 -8.48
CA SER A 66 -4.96 2.94 -9.48
C SER A 66 -4.32 4.28 -9.86
N GLN A 67 -3.67 4.96 -8.92
CA GLN A 67 -2.90 6.18 -9.23
C GLN A 67 -1.69 5.89 -10.13
N LYS A 68 -1.03 4.74 -9.95
CA LYS A 68 0.15 4.37 -10.72
C LYS A 68 -0.18 3.75 -12.07
N TRP A 69 -1.31 3.04 -12.16
CA TRP A 69 -1.87 2.50 -13.38
C TRP A 69 -3.29 3.03 -13.56
N PRO A 70 -3.43 4.31 -13.95
CA PRO A 70 -4.74 4.87 -14.23
C PRO A 70 -5.41 4.07 -15.36
N PRO A 71 -6.74 3.99 -15.38
CA PRO A 71 -7.45 3.38 -16.50
C PRO A 71 -7.04 4.06 -17.80
N LEU A 72 -7.01 3.29 -18.89
CA LEU A 72 -6.76 3.85 -20.22
C LEU A 72 -7.84 4.91 -20.51
N PRO A 73 -7.46 6.06 -21.11
CA PRO A 73 -8.43 7.05 -21.53
C PRO A 73 -9.45 6.39 -22.46
N THR A 74 -10.71 6.71 -22.25
CA THR A 74 -11.79 6.23 -23.10
C THR A 74 -12.02 7.23 -24.24
N GLU A 75 -12.65 6.83 -25.36
CA GLU A 75 -12.95 7.75 -26.48
C GLU A 75 -13.82 8.97 -26.08
N GLN A 76 -14.39 8.96 -24.86
CA GLN A 76 -15.13 10.08 -24.29
C GLN A 76 -14.24 11.17 -23.67
N ASP A 77 -12.97 10.89 -23.37
CA ASP A 77 -12.02 11.83 -22.78
C ASP A 77 -11.36 12.76 -23.82
N GLU A 78 -11.59 12.53 -25.12
CA GLU A 78 -11.02 13.29 -26.25
C GLU A 78 -11.99 14.28 -26.93
N ARG A 79 -13.23 14.42 -26.44
CA ARG A 79 -14.23 15.39 -26.93
C ARG A 79 -14.39 16.59 -26.00
#